data_AF-A0A3C1KQ04-F1
#
_entry.id   AF-A0A3C1KQ04-F1
#
_cell.length_a   1.000
_cell.length_b   1.000
_cell.length_c   1.000
_cell.angle_alpha   90.00
_cell.angle_beta   90.00
_cell.angle_gamma   90.00
#
_symmetry.space_group_name_H-M   'P 1'
#
loop_
_entity.id
_entity.type
_entity.pdbx_description
1 polymer ?
#
loop_
_entity_poly.entity_id
_entity_poly.type
_entity_poly.pdbx_seq_one_letter_code
_entity_poly.pdbx_strand_id
1 'polypeptide(L)' 'MIRTLALILLIQCAITAAVYWPQETSAPEHTGAVLVAFKPEQIATITIGDAEGMQVTLRREGGSWQLPALDGLPA' A
#
# COMPACT_ATOMS: atom_id res chain seq x y z
N MET A 1 26.77 20.11 -26.66
CA MET A 1 25.41 20.36 -26.14
C MET A 1 24.76 19.06 -25.63
N ILE A 2 24.53 18.04 -26.46
CA ILE A 2 23.84 16.79 -26.05
C ILE A 2 24.49 16.04 -24.87
N ARG A 3 25.83 16.07 -24.76
CA ARG A 3 26.60 15.44 -23.67
C ARG A 3 26.27 16.01 -22.29
N THR A 4 26.06 17.32 -22.19
CA THR A 4 25.74 17.98 -20.91
C THR A 4 24.32 17.65 -20.48
N LEU A 5 23.37 17.64 -21.42
CA LEU A 5 21.99 17.24 -21.14
C LEU A 5 21.91 15.77 -20.74
N ALA A 6 22.68 14.89 -21.40
CA ALA A 6 22.75 13.47 -21.05
C ALA A 6 23.31 13.26 -19.64
N LEU A 7 24.31 14.04 -19.24
CA LEU A 7 24.88 13.97 -17.90
C LEU A 7 23.88 14.40 -16.81
N ILE A 8 23.13 15.48 -17.07
CA ILE A 8 22.06 15.95 -16.17
C ILE A 8 20.95 14.90 -16.08
N LEU A 9 20.56 14.30 -17.21
CA LEU A 9 19.54 13.25 -17.24
C LEU A 9 19.95 12.03 -16.41
N LEU A 10 21.21 11.60 -16.49
CA LEU A 10 21.74 10.50 -15.68
C LEU A 10 21.69 10.82 -14.19
N ILE A 11 22.01 12.06 -13.80
CA ILE A 11 21.92 12.50 -12.41
C ILE A 11 20.46 12.47 -11.93
N GLN A 12 19.52 12.97 -12.73
CA GLN A 12 18.10 12.92 -12.39
C GLN A 12 17.60 11.49 -12.24
N CYS A 13 17.93 10.60 -13.18
CA CYS A 13 17.60 9.18 -13.06
C CYS A 13 18.21 8.54 -11.81
N ALA A 14 19.44 8.88 -11.45
CA ALA A 14 20.09 8.36 -10.24
C ALA A 14 19.38 8.87 -8.96
N ILE A 15 18.99 10.14 -8.90
CA ILE A 15 18.26 10.69 -7.76
C ILE A 15 16.87 10.06 -7.66
N THR A 16 16.13 9.97 -8.77
CA THR A 16 14.81 9.33 -8.79
C THR A 16 14.91 7.87 -8.38
N ALA A 17 15.89 7.14 -8.92
CA ALA A 17 16.15 5.77 -8.54
C ALA A 17 16.52 5.66 -7.06
N ALA A 18 17.29 6.57 -6.48
CA ALA A 18 17.64 6.51 -5.06
C ALA A 18 16.47 6.87 -4.13
N VAL A 19 15.66 7.86 -4.48
CA VAL A 19 14.54 8.35 -3.66
C VAL A 19 13.32 7.43 -3.75
N TYR A 20 13.01 6.99 -4.97
CA TYR A 20 11.89 6.11 -5.26
C TYR A 20 12.32 4.67 -5.46
N TRP A 21 13.58 4.32 -5.14
CA TRP A 21 13.90 2.91 -5.01
C TRP A 21 12.91 2.40 -3.98
N PRO A 22 12.10 1.39 -4.30
CA PRO A 22 11.44 0.66 -3.26
C PRO A 22 12.60 0.14 -2.42
N GLN A 23 12.84 0.76 -1.26
CA GLN A 23 13.50 0.04 -0.21
C GLN A 23 12.63 -1.19 -0.10
N GLU A 24 13.22 -2.35 -0.38
CA GLU A 24 12.71 -3.61 0.11
C GLU A 24 12.69 -3.43 1.63
N THR A 25 11.67 -2.71 2.12
CA THR A 25 10.93 -3.16 3.26
C THR A 25 10.49 -4.53 2.77
N SER A 26 11.36 -5.53 2.96
CA SER A 26 10.91 -6.82 3.42
C SER A 26 9.81 -6.45 4.37
N ALA A 27 8.55 -6.55 3.91
CA ALA A 27 7.39 -6.38 4.76
C ALA A 27 7.82 -7.09 6.03
N PRO A 28 7.94 -6.40 7.18
CA PRO A 28 8.54 -7.00 8.36
C PRO A 28 7.89 -8.36 8.42
N GLU A 29 8.69 -9.41 8.22
CA GLU A 29 8.15 -10.75 8.20
C GLU A 29 7.44 -10.75 9.52
N HIS A 30 6.10 -10.78 9.49
CA HIS A 30 5.32 -10.62 10.69
C HIS A 30 5.57 -11.94 11.42
N THR A 31 6.69 -12.00 12.14
CA THR A 31 7.05 -13.03 13.09
C THR A 31 6.27 -12.79 14.38
N GLY A 32 5.23 -11.96 14.34
CA GLY A 32 4.07 -12.19 15.16
C GLY A 32 3.41 -13.45 14.62
N ALA A 33 3.52 -14.55 15.36
CA ALA A 33 2.85 -15.81 15.03
C ALA A 33 1.45 -15.53 14.51
N VAL A 34 1.22 -15.84 13.24
CA VAL A 34 -0.10 -15.73 12.61
C VAL A 34 -1.03 -16.58 13.47
N LEU A 35 -1.90 -15.93 14.25
CA LEU A 35 -2.78 -16.63 15.20
C LEU A 35 -3.69 -17.63 14.46
N VAL A 36 -3.97 -17.37 13.18
CA VAL A 36 -4.72 -18.25 12.27
C VAL A 36 -4.33 -17.97 10.80
N ALA A 37 -3.98 -19.01 10.04
CA ALA A 37 -3.72 -18.89 8.60
C ALA A 37 -5.04 -18.76 7.82
N PHE A 38 -5.25 -17.63 7.15
CA PHE A 38 -6.42 -17.40 6.29
C PHE A 38 -6.01 -17.20 4.85
N LYS A 39 -6.81 -17.69 3.90
CA LYS A 39 -6.64 -17.32 2.50
C LYS A 39 -7.14 -15.88 2.29
N PRO A 40 -6.42 -15.01 1.56
CA PRO A 40 -6.82 -13.62 1.34
C PRO A 40 -8.24 -13.47 0.77
N GLU A 41 -8.74 -14.47 0.05
CA GLU A 41 -10.07 -14.49 -0.54
C GLU A 41 -11.19 -14.67 0.51
N GLN A 42 -10.85 -15.12 1.72
CA GLN A 42 -11.79 -15.30 2.81
C GLN A 42 -12.03 -14.03 3.64
N ILE A 43 -11.23 -12.97 3.41
CA ILE A 43 -11.38 -11.70 4.11
C ILE A 43 -12.52 -10.91 3.45
N ALA A 44 -13.68 -10.90 4.09
CA ALA A 44 -14.85 -10.16 3.63
C ALA A 44 -14.85 -8.69 4.08
N THR A 45 -14.21 -8.40 5.21
CA THR A 45 -14.28 -7.10 5.89
C THR A 45 -12.94 -6.78 6.55
N ILE A 46 -12.49 -5.53 6.42
CA ILE A 46 -11.31 -4.99 7.11
C ILE A 46 -11.76 -3.76 7.87
N THR A 47 -11.50 -3.71 9.19
CA THR A 47 -11.76 -2.51 10.00
C THR A 47 -10.43 -1.90 10.41
N ILE A 48 -10.21 -0.65 10.02
CA ILE A 48 -9.01 0.13 10.36
C ILE A 48 -9.44 1.14 11.41
N GLY A 49 -8.86 1.04 12.61
CA GLY A 49 -9.07 1.99 13.69
C GLY A 49 -7.81 2.81 13.96
N ASP A 50 -7.98 4.05 14.41
CA ASP A 50 -6.88 4.86 14.93
C ASP A 50 -6.90 4.95 16.47
N ALA A 51 -5.87 5.59 17.03
CA ALA A 51 -5.71 5.76 18.47
C ALA A 51 -6.71 6.76 19.09
N GLU A 52 -7.37 7.57 18.25
CA GLU A 52 -8.39 8.54 18.65
C GLU A 52 -9.80 7.92 18.67
N GLY A 53 -9.91 6.66 18.26
CA GLY A 53 -11.14 5.87 18.28
C GLY A 53 -11.97 6.00 17.00
N MET A 54 -11.44 6.65 15.95
CA MET A 54 -12.10 6.61 14.65
C MET A 54 -11.89 5.24 14.02
N GLN A 55 -12.95 4.71 13.41
CA GLN A 55 -12.91 3.42 12.72
C GLN A 55 -13.50 3.57 11.32
N VAL A 56 -12.76 3.06 10.33
CA VAL A 56 -13.25 2.91 8.96
C VAL A 56 -13.34 1.42 8.63
N THR A 57 -14.47 1.02 8.06
CA THR A 57 -14.68 -0.36 7.62
C THR A 57 -14.66 -0.42 6.11
N LEU A 58 -13.85 -1.33 5.58
CA LEU A 58 -13.79 -1.73 4.18
C LEU A 58 -14.51 -3.06 4.04
N ARG A 59 -15.40 -3.18 3.06
CA ARG A 59 -16.11 -4.41 2.76
C ARG A 59 -15.85 -4.82 1.32
N ARG A 60 -15.59 -6.12 1.11
CA ARG A 60 -15.40 -6.67 -0.22
C ARG A 60 -16.76 -7.04 -0.81
N GLU A 61 -17.19 -6.32 -1.83
CA GLU A 61 -18.44 -6.57 -2.56
C GLU A 61 -18.16 -6.59 -4.07
N GLY A 62 -18.62 -7.66 -4.76
CA GLY A 62 -18.42 -7.82 -6.20
C GLY A 62 -16.95 -7.98 -6.65
N GLY A 63 -16.04 -8.30 -5.72
CA GLY A 63 -14.61 -8.44 -6.00
C GLY A 63 -13.78 -7.17 -5.79
N SER A 64 -14.42 -6.03 -5.51
CA SER A 64 -13.77 -4.76 -5.15
C SER A 64 -13.97 -4.43 -3.67
N TRP A 65 -13.07 -3.63 -3.12
CA TRP A 65 -13.23 -3.05 -1.77
C TRP A 65 -14.10 -1.79 -1.86
N GLN A 66 -15.05 -1.67 -0.95
CA GLN A 66 -15.97 -0.55 -0.83
C GLN A 66 -15.96 -0.03 0.61
N LEU A 67 -16.27 1.26 0.79
CA LEU A 67 -16.46 1.92 2.07
C LEU A 67 -17.95 2.01 2.37
N PRO A 68 -18.54 1.12 3.18
CA PRO A 68 -19.97 1.14 3.46
C PRO A 68 -20.40 2.41 4.21
N ALA A 69 -19.50 3.01 4.99
CA ALA A 69 -19.76 4.26 5.71
C ALA A 69 -19.90 5.48 4.78
N LEU A 70 -19.42 5.39 3.54
CA LEU A 70 -19.50 6.44 2.53
C LEU A 70 -20.39 6.00 1.36
N ASP A 71 -21.57 5.43 1.66
CA ASP A 71 -22.53 4.96 0.65
C ASP A 71 -21.96 3.96 -0.38
N GLY A 72 -20.97 3.15 0.03
CA GLY A 72 -20.40 2.09 -0.82
C GLY A 72 -19.41 2.60 -1.87
N LEU A 73 -18.80 3.77 -1.67
CA LEU A 73 -17.74 4.26 -2.56
C LEU A 73 -16.58 3.26 -2.68
N PRO A 74 -15.95 3.11 -3.86
CA PRO A 74 -14.79 2.24 -4.04
C PRO A 74 -13.60 2.76 -3.23
N ALA A 75 -12.85 1.84 -2.63
CA ALA A 75 -11.64 2.12 -1.84
C ALA A 75 -10.37 2.20 -2.69
#